data_AF-X8IZS3-F1
#
_entry.id   AF-X8IZS3-F1
#
_cell.length_a   1.000
_cell.length_b   1.000
_cell.length_c   1.000
_cell.angle_alpha   90.00
_cell.angle_beta   90.00
_cell.angle_gamma   90.00
#
_symmetry.space_group_name_H-M   'P 1'
#
loop_
_entity.id
_entity.type
_entity.pdbx_description
1 polymer ?
#
loop_
_entity_poly.entity_id
_entity_poly.type
_entity_poly.pdbx_seq_one_letter_code
_entity_poly.pdbx_strand_id
1 'polypeptide(L)'
;MSAQTTAAASVQTLTPSDNPTRFSEVLATIARTQKMMILCGENVCLAEGLLPVGAPLSGQRAGQGVPNTLRGLLVECSPTTIPAEQLPADKLAALNLVMTRRRIAARSAPLTTFHDLLGQLFDQDRLVSCVTGSFDGVEERCRPGFSDRLVMLYGDNRQLRCYTKTSKERRKGTDATRALRPTVQFSLGAEMLIGEDRQEMKKTAEACQLLLIIGLSLKDTDILDLTRELGEVIRSKYGGVVYVNPLPLRGGQSTHDHIDFHLKVEPGVVVDGILSFLGEPNSESMLVDGEDHTADMWFDFWPVTKQLCAALSGRWKNNGWPCHIVTIKLETLDEQPNTLNNLAWEEQSFDVMAIYLTHGLSGEQGYQVGHQQTHRGAQLFDSTLKGWQALLNKARSKRAFLLCCGHPLRSPQLVREMQLWIDSSGALDSITGCLNQRLSPGFMVNVMCKMSTRLVEESEWMWEIMYEVWLTDSIARTHSDLLCIAPGRPAEMWLYAPFQSRPLGKPLPDLLQVCNCPKLVGGSADTPTGLAPRKQWKVTHQGKGGQPIREISVKATCSRCKQFWKLPSAGMVGDLKNMGGQYGVRVPYFVSE
;
A
#
# COMPACT_ATOMS: atom_id res chain seq x y z
N MET A 1 -15.96 -22.92 -7.95
CA MET A 1 -15.70 -21.48 -7.77
C MET A 1 -14.19 -21.28 -7.84
N SER A 2 -13.67 -20.89 -9.01
CA SER A 2 -12.25 -20.53 -9.15
C SER A 2 -12.07 -19.11 -8.62
N ALA A 3 -11.18 -18.92 -7.66
CA ALA A 3 -10.74 -17.58 -7.27
C ALA A 3 -10.06 -16.95 -8.49
N GLN A 4 -10.65 -15.90 -9.06
CA GLN A 4 -9.97 -15.06 -10.05
C GLN A 4 -8.86 -14.30 -9.31
N THR A 5 -7.64 -14.78 -9.46
CA THR A 5 -6.41 -14.08 -9.07
C THR A 5 -6.36 -12.76 -9.82
N THR A 6 -6.47 -11.65 -9.10
CA THR A 6 -6.15 -10.31 -9.61
C THR A 6 -4.75 -10.36 -10.21
N ALA A 7 -4.59 -9.92 -11.46
CA ALA A 7 -3.28 -9.86 -12.10
C ALA A 7 -2.34 -9.02 -11.23
N ALA A 8 -1.33 -9.68 -10.66
CA ALA A 8 -0.34 -9.02 -9.82
C ALA A 8 0.35 -7.90 -10.63
N ALA A 9 0.40 -6.70 -10.06
CA ALA A 9 1.14 -5.60 -10.67
C ALA A 9 2.60 -6.03 -10.88
N SER A 10 3.11 -5.87 -12.09
CA SER A 10 4.51 -6.17 -12.40
C SER A 10 5.44 -5.17 -11.73
N VAL A 11 6.51 -5.64 -11.09
CA VAL A 11 7.60 -4.79 -10.59
C VAL A 11 8.09 -3.87 -11.70
N GLN A 12 8.16 -2.56 -11.43
CA GLN A 12 8.71 -1.60 -12.38
C GLN A 12 10.22 -1.47 -12.18
N THR A 13 11.00 -2.00 -13.11
CA THR A 13 12.46 -1.82 -13.11
C THR A 13 12.83 -0.47 -13.71
N LEU A 14 13.55 0.35 -12.94
CA LEU A 14 14.02 1.66 -13.36
C LEU A 14 15.54 1.71 -13.30
N THR A 15 16.14 2.29 -14.33
CA THR A 15 17.55 2.68 -14.38
C THR A 15 17.63 4.19 -14.63
N PRO A 16 18.68 4.87 -14.15
CA PRO A 16 18.88 6.28 -14.46
C PRO A 16 19.00 6.57 -15.96
N SER A 17 19.57 5.64 -16.74
CA SER A 17 19.76 5.79 -18.19
C SER A 17 18.45 5.64 -18.98
N ASP A 18 17.59 4.70 -18.58
CA ASP A 18 16.43 4.35 -19.39
C ASP A 18 15.22 5.23 -19.05
N ASN A 19 15.13 5.70 -17.79
CA ASN A 19 13.99 6.48 -17.31
C ASN A 19 14.43 7.58 -16.30
N PRO A 20 15.27 8.56 -16.70
CA PRO A 20 15.88 9.53 -15.79
C PRO A 20 14.87 10.36 -15.00
N THR A 21 13.82 10.86 -15.66
CA THR A 21 12.76 11.65 -15.02
C THR A 21 12.03 10.83 -13.97
N ARG A 22 11.59 9.61 -14.33
CA ARG A 22 10.86 8.74 -13.40
C ARG A 22 11.74 8.26 -12.26
N PHE A 23 13.02 7.98 -12.52
CA PHE A 23 13.99 7.63 -11.49
C PHE A 23 14.15 8.78 -10.49
N SER A 24 14.34 10.01 -10.97
CA SER A 24 14.41 11.21 -10.13
C SER A 24 13.14 11.44 -9.31
N GLU A 25 11.95 11.27 -9.90
CA GLU A 25 10.67 11.34 -9.19
C GLU A 25 10.58 10.33 -8.03
N VAL A 26 11.04 9.10 -8.25
CA VAL A 26 11.08 8.06 -7.19
C VAL A 26 12.00 8.50 -6.06
N LEU A 27 13.19 8.99 -6.37
CA LEU A 27 14.13 9.48 -5.35
C LEU A 27 13.55 10.65 -4.56
N ALA A 28 12.96 11.64 -5.23
CA ALA A 28 12.29 12.77 -4.58
C ALA A 28 11.15 12.31 -3.66
N THR A 29 10.45 11.25 -4.03
CA THR A 29 9.33 10.71 -3.24
C THR A 29 9.81 9.96 -2.01
N ILE A 30 10.85 9.13 -2.16
CA ILE A 30 11.54 8.51 -1.01
C ILE A 30 12.01 9.62 -0.06
N ALA A 31 12.62 10.67 -0.60
CA ALA A 31 13.10 11.82 0.16
C ALA A 31 12.00 12.68 0.82
N ARG A 32 10.73 12.58 0.41
CA ARG A 32 9.59 13.26 1.05
C ARG A 32 8.76 12.38 2.01
N THR A 33 8.96 11.07 1.99
CA THR A 33 8.15 10.12 2.77
C THR A 33 8.35 10.29 4.28
N GLN A 34 7.26 10.46 5.05
CA GLN A 34 7.35 10.80 6.47
C GLN A 34 7.54 9.60 7.40
N LYS A 35 7.13 8.39 7.01
CA LYS A 35 7.28 7.20 7.86
C LYS A 35 7.88 6.05 7.07
N MET A 36 9.17 5.80 7.27
CA MET A 36 9.96 4.85 6.50
C MET A 36 10.46 3.70 7.36
N MET A 37 10.37 2.49 6.83
CA MET A 37 11.15 1.33 7.29
C MET A 37 12.27 1.07 6.29
N ILE A 38 13.50 0.98 6.77
CA ILE A 38 14.66 0.68 5.92
C ILE A 38 15.13 -0.72 6.23
N LEU A 39 15.21 -1.55 5.20
CA LEU A 39 15.79 -2.89 5.27
C LEU A 39 17.11 -2.90 4.48
N CYS A 40 18.25 -2.87 5.17
CA CYS A 40 19.56 -2.73 4.55
C CYS A 40 20.42 -3.99 4.64
N GLY A 41 21.28 -4.18 3.64
CA GLY A 41 22.26 -5.27 3.61
C GLY A 41 23.68 -4.79 3.86
N GLU A 42 24.59 -5.75 4.02
CA GLU A 42 26.01 -5.45 4.29
C GLU A 42 26.60 -4.47 3.26
N ASN A 43 26.24 -4.58 1.97
CA ASN A 43 26.88 -3.81 0.90
C ASN A 43 26.74 -2.29 1.04
N VAL A 44 25.68 -1.79 1.68
CA VAL A 44 25.53 -0.36 1.96
C VAL A 44 26.10 0.07 3.30
N CYS A 45 26.21 -0.87 4.24
CA CYS A 45 26.74 -0.66 5.57
C CYS A 45 28.25 -0.89 5.67
N LEU A 46 28.93 -1.27 4.57
CA LEU A 46 30.38 -1.49 4.55
C LEU A 46 31.13 -0.17 4.78
N ALA A 47 31.33 0.14 6.06
CA ALA A 47 32.25 1.18 6.48
C ALA A 47 33.68 0.82 6.08
N GLU A 48 34.50 1.84 5.86
CA GLU A 48 35.88 1.65 5.42
C GLU A 48 36.64 0.72 6.38
N GLY A 49 37.30 -0.29 5.81
CA GLY A 49 38.05 -1.30 6.57
C GLY A 49 37.25 -2.53 7.03
N LEU A 50 35.93 -2.57 6.81
CA LEU A 50 35.13 -3.79 6.98
C LEU A 50 35.07 -4.56 5.66
N LEU A 51 35.31 -5.88 5.74
CA LEU A 51 35.20 -6.76 4.58
C LEU A 51 33.79 -7.36 4.48
N PRO A 52 33.24 -7.55 3.27
CA PRO A 52 32.01 -8.34 3.08
C PRO A 52 32.14 -9.73 3.73
N VAL A 53 31.04 -10.29 4.24
CA VAL A 53 31.03 -11.61 4.89
C VAL A 53 31.49 -12.72 3.94
N GLY A 54 31.24 -12.55 2.64
CA GLY A 54 31.71 -13.45 1.57
C GLY A 54 33.15 -13.22 1.10
N ALA A 55 33.85 -12.20 1.59
CA ALA A 55 35.22 -11.92 1.16
C ALA A 55 36.22 -12.94 1.75
N PRO A 56 37.28 -13.31 1.00
CA PRO A 56 38.36 -14.14 1.54
C PRO A 56 39.04 -13.49 2.75
N LEU A 57 39.32 -14.28 3.78
CA LEU A 57 40.00 -13.81 4.99
C LEU A 57 41.52 -13.73 4.77
N SER A 58 42.11 -12.56 5.00
CA SER A 58 43.56 -12.35 4.87
C SER A 58 44.35 -13.19 5.88
N GLY A 59 45.40 -13.87 5.40
CA GLY A 59 46.38 -14.56 6.24
C GLY A 59 46.00 -15.99 6.68
N GLN A 60 44.90 -16.55 6.21
CA GLN A 60 44.64 -17.99 6.35
C GLN A 60 45.02 -18.73 5.07
N ARG A 61 45.95 -19.69 5.15
CA ARG A 61 46.25 -20.59 4.04
C ARG A 61 45.00 -21.44 3.77
N ALA A 62 44.47 -21.36 2.55
CA ALA A 62 43.37 -22.22 2.12
C ALA A 62 43.83 -23.68 2.14
N GLY A 63 43.42 -24.44 3.15
CA GLY A 63 43.45 -25.89 3.07
C GLY A 63 42.37 -26.33 2.07
N GLN A 64 42.72 -27.17 1.10
CA GLN A 64 41.77 -27.81 0.17
C GLN A 64 41.03 -26.89 -0.83
N GLY A 65 41.58 -25.73 -1.18
CA GLY A 65 41.15 -24.97 -2.36
C GLY A 65 39.82 -24.20 -2.25
N VAL A 66 39.12 -24.25 -1.11
CA VAL A 66 37.99 -23.36 -0.83
C VAL A 66 38.51 -22.15 -0.03
N PRO A 67 38.25 -20.91 -0.47
CA PRO A 67 38.67 -19.74 0.29
C PRO A 67 37.95 -19.69 1.64
N ASN A 68 38.71 -19.55 2.73
CA ASN A 68 38.14 -19.31 4.06
C ASN A 68 37.49 -17.93 4.06
N THR A 69 36.16 -17.91 4.16
CA THR A 69 35.35 -16.68 4.28
C THR A 69 34.73 -16.62 5.67
N LEU A 70 34.36 -15.42 6.14
CA LEU A 70 33.59 -15.29 7.38
C LEU A 70 32.26 -16.05 7.27
N ARG A 71 31.64 -16.04 6.08
CA ARG A 71 30.45 -16.83 5.76
C ARG A 71 30.66 -18.32 6.06
N GLY A 72 31.76 -18.90 5.54
CA GLY A 72 32.11 -20.30 5.77
C GLY A 72 32.27 -20.62 7.25
N LEU A 73 32.99 -19.77 8.00
CA LEU A 73 33.17 -19.95 9.45
C LEU A 73 31.86 -19.86 10.21
N LEU A 74 30.94 -18.97 9.83
CA LEU A 74 29.62 -18.86 10.45
C LEU A 74 28.78 -20.12 10.23
N VAL A 75 28.85 -20.71 9.04
CA VAL A 75 28.17 -21.99 8.71
C VAL A 75 28.79 -23.15 9.48
N GLU A 76 30.12 -23.27 9.48
CA GLU A 76 30.88 -24.32 10.17
C GLU A 76 30.79 -24.22 11.70
N CYS A 77 30.42 -23.05 12.24
CA CYS A 77 30.20 -22.87 13.67
C CYS A 77 28.72 -22.70 14.03
N SER A 78 27.80 -22.91 13.10
CA SER A 78 26.38 -22.73 13.37
C SER A 78 25.85 -23.85 14.29
N PRO A 79 25.10 -23.52 15.35
CA PRO A 79 24.49 -24.54 16.20
C PRO A 79 23.37 -25.31 15.49
N THR A 80 22.92 -24.82 14.33
CA THR A 80 21.93 -25.51 13.48
C THR A 80 22.54 -26.58 12.59
N THR A 81 23.85 -26.52 12.33
CA THR A 81 24.55 -27.45 11.44
C THR A 81 25.38 -28.46 12.21
N ILE A 82 26.02 -28.04 13.30
CA ILE A 82 26.94 -28.87 14.08
C ILE A 82 26.52 -28.84 15.57
N PRO A 83 26.26 -30.00 16.21
CA PRO A 83 26.02 -30.09 17.64
C PRO A 83 27.19 -29.54 18.45
N ALA A 84 26.89 -29.01 19.65
CA ALA A 84 27.88 -28.36 20.51
C ALA A 84 29.09 -29.25 20.84
N GLU A 85 28.88 -30.55 20.97
CA GLU A 85 29.88 -31.55 21.31
C GLU A 85 30.85 -31.83 20.16
N GLN A 86 30.43 -31.54 18.92
CA GLN A 86 31.18 -31.82 17.70
C GLN A 86 31.88 -30.58 17.13
N LEU A 87 31.68 -29.41 17.74
CA LEU A 87 32.26 -28.17 17.26
C LEU A 87 33.79 -28.18 17.41
N PRO A 88 34.56 -28.09 16.32
CA PRO A 88 36.01 -28.03 16.41
C PRO A 88 36.47 -26.75 17.11
N ALA A 89 37.30 -26.89 18.15
CA ALA A 89 37.77 -25.76 18.96
C ALA A 89 38.60 -24.75 18.14
N ASP A 90 39.36 -25.23 17.15
CA ASP A 90 40.16 -24.43 16.22
C ASP A 90 39.28 -23.57 15.30
N LYS A 91 38.16 -24.11 14.83
CA LYS A 91 37.18 -23.37 14.00
C LYS A 91 36.47 -22.28 14.81
N LEU A 92 36.04 -22.59 16.03
CA LEU A 92 35.46 -21.60 16.92
C LEU A 92 36.47 -20.50 17.29
N ALA A 93 37.72 -20.87 17.56
CA ALA A 93 38.80 -19.90 17.82
C ALA A 93 39.05 -19.00 16.60
N ALA A 94 39.06 -19.57 15.40
CA ALA A 94 39.19 -18.81 14.15
C ALA A 94 38.03 -17.84 13.95
N LEU A 95 36.78 -18.28 14.17
CA LEU A 95 35.60 -17.41 14.12
C LEU A 95 35.72 -16.27 15.15
N ASN A 96 36.04 -16.59 16.40
CA ASN A 96 36.21 -15.60 17.47
C ASN A 96 37.30 -14.57 17.14
N LEU A 97 38.41 -15.00 16.56
CA LEU A 97 39.50 -14.12 16.13
C LEU A 97 39.02 -13.15 15.05
N VAL A 98 38.38 -13.64 14.00
CA VAL A 98 37.87 -12.82 12.89
C VAL A 98 36.80 -11.84 13.38
N MET A 99 35.87 -12.32 14.21
CA MET A 99 34.78 -11.52 14.75
C MET A 99 35.27 -10.45 15.73
N THR A 100 36.32 -10.75 16.50
CA THR A 100 36.99 -9.77 17.36
C THR A 100 37.69 -8.70 16.53
N ARG A 101 38.42 -9.07 15.47
CA ARG A 101 39.02 -8.10 14.55
C ARG A 101 37.96 -7.21 13.90
N ARG A 102 36.85 -7.81 13.44
CA ARG A 102 35.72 -7.07 12.87
C ARG A 102 35.13 -6.07 13.87
N ARG A 103 34.89 -6.48 15.13
CA ARG A 103 34.43 -5.56 16.19
C ARG A 103 35.36 -4.38 16.41
N ILE A 104 36.67 -4.64 16.44
CA ILE A 104 37.67 -3.58 16.64
C ILE A 104 37.63 -2.61 15.47
N ALA A 105 37.64 -3.11 14.23
CA ALA A 105 37.53 -2.28 13.04
C ALA A 105 36.22 -1.47 13.02
N ALA A 106 35.08 -2.09 13.35
CA ALA A 106 33.77 -1.44 13.35
C ALA A 106 33.65 -0.27 14.34
N ARG A 107 34.42 -0.27 15.45
CA ARG A 107 34.43 0.85 16.41
C ARG A 107 35.09 2.10 15.85
N SER A 108 36.11 1.92 15.02
CA SER A 108 36.89 3.02 14.43
C SER A 108 36.50 3.34 12.99
N ALA A 109 35.67 2.51 12.34
CA ALA A 109 35.33 2.69 10.95
C ALA A 109 34.59 4.04 10.75
N PRO A 110 34.93 4.83 9.73
CA PRO A 110 34.22 6.06 9.42
C PRO A 110 32.78 5.74 8.99
N LEU A 111 31.85 6.61 9.33
CA LEU A 111 30.48 6.52 8.83
C LEU A 111 30.46 6.85 7.33
N THR A 112 29.59 6.16 6.58
CA THR A 112 29.41 6.37 5.14
C THR A 112 28.25 7.34 4.88
N THR A 113 28.06 7.78 3.64
CA THR A 113 26.89 8.61 3.26
C THR A 113 25.55 7.94 3.56
N PHE A 114 25.50 6.60 3.53
CA PHE A 114 24.31 5.85 3.95
C PHE A 114 24.01 6.03 5.44
N HIS A 115 25.03 6.06 6.29
CA HIS A 115 24.88 6.32 7.73
C HIS A 115 24.45 7.77 7.99
N ASP A 116 24.92 8.72 7.17
CA ASP A 116 24.47 10.11 7.23
C ASP A 116 22.98 10.22 6.85
N LEU A 117 22.54 9.50 5.82
CA LEU A 117 21.11 9.40 5.46
C LEU A 117 20.28 8.83 6.63
N LEU A 118 20.71 7.73 7.25
CA LEU A 118 20.02 7.18 8.42
C LEU A 118 19.93 8.19 9.57
N GLY A 119 21.02 8.93 9.83
CA GLY A 119 21.05 9.98 10.83
C GLY A 119 20.05 11.11 10.53
N GLN A 120 20.01 11.60 9.30
CA GLN A 120 19.06 12.65 8.90
C GLN A 120 17.60 12.19 9.00
N LEU A 121 17.29 10.98 8.52
CA LEU A 121 15.93 10.44 8.63
C LEU A 121 15.51 10.21 10.08
N PHE A 122 16.45 9.85 10.97
CA PHE A 122 16.20 9.75 12.40
C PHE A 122 15.96 11.11 13.04
N ASP A 123 16.81 12.10 12.76
CA ASP A 123 16.71 13.47 13.30
C ASP A 123 15.38 14.14 12.90
N GLN A 124 14.84 13.81 11.72
CA GLN A 124 13.55 14.30 11.22
C GLN A 124 12.33 13.49 11.71
N ASP A 125 12.52 12.49 12.58
CA ASP A 125 11.48 11.52 13.00
C ASP A 125 10.81 10.74 11.84
N ARG A 126 11.55 10.54 10.75
CA ARG A 126 11.04 9.87 9.55
C ARG A 126 11.37 8.39 9.47
N LEU A 127 12.48 7.99 10.07
CA LEU A 127 12.88 6.59 10.16
C LEU A 127 12.10 5.89 11.28
N VAL A 128 11.08 5.09 10.96
CA VAL A 128 10.31 4.33 11.96
C VAL A 128 11.14 3.15 12.50
N SER A 129 11.81 2.42 11.61
CA SER A 129 12.68 1.31 11.97
C SER A 129 13.74 1.07 10.89
N CYS A 130 14.95 0.70 11.33
CA CYS A 130 16.03 0.22 10.49
C CYS A 130 16.28 -1.26 10.81
N VAL A 131 16.09 -2.11 9.82
CA VAL A 131 16.34 -3.55 9.89
C VAL A 131 17.61 -3.82 9.09
N THR A 132 18.68 -4.28 9.73
CA THR A 132 19.98 -4.47 9.08
C THR A 132 20.36 -5.94 9.02
N GLY A 133 20.89 -6.34 7.86
CA GLY A 133 21.63 -7.59 7.68
C GLY A 133 23.09 -7.50 8.17
N SER A 134 23.55 -6.32 8.58
CA SER A 134 24.82 -6.20 9.29
C SER A 134 24.69 -6.66 10.74
N PHE A 135 25.81 -7.01 11.35
CA PHE A 135 25.89 -7.43 12.75
C PHE A 135 27.07 -6.78 13.49
N ASP A 136 27.72 -5.78 12.89
CA ASP A 136 28.83 -5.05 13.50
C ASP A 136 28.39 -3.84 14.33
N GLY A 137 27.16 -3.36 14.14
CA GLY A 137 26.55 -2.29 14.92
C GLY A 137 27.10 -0.91 14.60
N VAL A 138 27.58 -0.68 13.37
CA VAL A 138 28.03 0.64 12.92
C VAL A 138 26.85 1.62 12.85
N GLU A 139 25.65 1.13 12.50
CA GLU A 139 24.43 1.93 12.38
C GLU A 139 24.02 2.61 13.70
N GLU A 140 24.29 1.99 14.86
CA GLU A 140 23.98 2.61 16.16
C GLU A 140 24.82 3.85 16.46
N ARG A 141 25.93 4.05 15.74
CA ARG A 141 26.79 5.21 15.91
C ARG A 141 26.26 6.45 15.17
N CYS A 142 25.22 6.31 14.36
CA CYS A 142 24.63 7.43 13.61
C CYS A 142 24.14 8.53 14.56
N ARG A 143 23.35 8.18 15.59
CA ARG A 143 22.74 9.11 16.56
C ARG A 143 22.49 8.47 17.93
N PRO A 144 22.50 9.23 19.03
CA PRO A 144 22.04 8.74 20.33
C PRO A 144 20.59 8.25 20.27
N GLY A 145 20.29 7.09 20.86
CA GLY A 145 18.95 6.49 20.86
C GLY A 145 18.58 5.73 19.58
N PHE A 146 19.46 5.69 18.57
CA PHE A 146 19.19 4.96 17.33
C PHE A 146 18.99 3.45 17.54
N SER A 147 19.57 2.89 18.61
CA SER A 147 19.38 1.50 19.03
C SER A 147 17.91 1.10 19.18
N ASP A 148 17.04 2.04 19.56
CA ASP A 148 15.62 1.76 19.81
C ASP A 148 14.84 1.52 18.50
N ARG A 149 15.42 1.93 17.36
CA ARG A 149 14.84 1.73 16.02
C ARG A 149 15.59 0.67 15.21
N LEU A 150 16.70 0.13 15.71
CA LEU A 150 17.56 -0.79 14.99
C LEU A 150 17.25 -2.26 15.32
N VAL A 151 17.04 -3.07 14.29
CA VAL A 151 16.85 -4.52 14.39
C VAL A 151 17.95 -5.23 13.61
N MET A 152 18.77 -6.05 14.29
CA MET A 152 19.86 -6.81 13.66
C MET A 152 19.42 -8.23 13.33
N LEU A 153 19.18 -8.52 12.04
CA LEU A 153 18.60 -9.78 11.56
C LEU A 153 19.42 -11.02 11.93
N TYR A 154 20.75 -10.90 11.86
CA TYR A 154 21.68 -12.00 12.10
C TYR A 154 22.29 -11.97 13.49
N GLY A 155 21.79 -11.11 14.38
CA GLY A 155 22.28 -10.90 15.73
C GLY A 155 23.39 -9.84 15.85
N ASP A 156 24.01 -9.76 17.02
CA ASP A 156 24.90 -8.66 17.39
C ASP A 156 26.31 -9.18 17.76
N ASN A 157 27.31 -8.82 16.97
CA ASN A 157 28.69 -9.24 17.20
C ASN A 157 29.31 -8.58 18.43
N ARG A 158 28.77 -7.47 18.92
CA ARG A 158 29.25 -6.79 20.15
C ARG A 158 28.92 -7.61 21.39
N GLN A 159 27.93 -8.49 21.29
CA GLN A 159 27.52 -9.40 22.34
C GLN A 159 28.22 -10.76 22.18
N LEU A 160 28.52 -11.36 23.33
CA LEU A 160 29.03 -12.72 23.43
C LEU A 160 28.03 -13.58 24.20
N ARG A 161 27.83 -14.80 23.75
CA ARG A 161 27.03 -15.81 24.45
C ARG A 161 27.82 -17.10 24.60
N CYS A 162 27.49 -17.87 25.63
CA CYS A 162 27.99 -19.23 25.75
C CYS A 162 27.37 -20.11 24.66
N TYR A 163 28.12 -21.10 24.16
CA TYR A 163 27.60 -22.01 23.14
C TYR A 163 26.44 -22.88 23.67
N THR A 164 26.50 -23.29 24.95
CA THR A 164 25.43 -24.06 25.61
C THR A 164 24.40 -23.16 26.28
N LYS A 165 23.10 -23.47 26.07
CA LYS A 165 21.97 -22.66 26.56
C LYS A 165 21.69 -22.85 28.05
N THR A 166 22.09 -23.97 28.65
CA THR A 166 21.70 -24.29 30.03
C THR A 166 22.89 -24.41 31.01
N SER A 167 22.68 -23.94 32.23
CA SER A 167 23.64 -24.09 33.34
C SER A 167 23.91 -25.56 33.71
N LYS A 168 22.98 -26.47 33.40
CA LYS A 168 23.13 -27.92 33.60
C LYS A 168 24.08 -28.54 32.57
N GLU A 169 24.01 -28.15 31.30
CA GLU A 169 24.92 -28.62 30.25
C GLU A 169 26.35 -28.11 30.45
N ARG A 170 26.52 -26.88 30.95
CA ARG A 170 27.86 -26.32 31.26
C ARG A 170 28.71 -27.21 32.18
N ARG A 171 28.08 -27.94 33.10
CA ARG A 171 28.79 -28.83 34.05
C ARG A 171 29.31 -30.10 33.39
N LYS A 172 28.67 -30.56 32.32
CA LYS A 172 29.01 -31.82 31.61
C LYS A 172 29.75 -31.60 30.29
N GLY A 173 29.75 -30.37 29.77
CA GLY A 173 30.28 -30.06 28.45
C GLY A 173 31.82 -29.93 28.38
N THR A 174 32.34 -30.03 27.15
CA THR A 174 33.77 -29.85 26.80
C THR A 174 34.19 -28.38 26.86
N ASP A 175 35.49 -28.08 26.78
CA ASP A 175 35.99 -26.69 26.72
C ASP A 175 35.35 -25.88 25.57
N ALA A 176 35.06 -26.52 24.44
CA ALA A 176 34.35 -25.90 23.32
C ALA A 176 32.91 -25.48 23.69
N THR A 177 32.19 -26.30 24.46
CA THR A 177 30.82 -25.98 24.90
C THR A 177 30.77 -24.87 25.96
N ARG A 178 31.89 -24.62 26.65
CA ARG A 178 32.05 -23.55 27.65
C ARG A 178 32.58 -22.26 27.03
N ALA A 179 33.14 -22.32 25.84
CA ALA A 179 33.66 -21.15 25.14
C ALA A 179 32.55 -20.13 24.83
N LEU A 180 32.94 -18.86 24.87
CA LEU A 180 32.11 -17.77 24.39
C LEU A 180 32.19 -17.72 22.86
N ARG A 181 31.05 -17.40 22.24
CA ARG A 181 30.92 -17.13 20.81
C ARG A 181 30.21 -15.79 20.61
N PRO A 182 30.34 -15.16 19.44
CA PRO A 182 29.51 -14.02 19.09
C PRO A 182 28.03 -14.41 19.06
N THR A 183 27.15 -13.49 19.44
CA THR A 183 25.70 -13.64 19.29
C THR A 183 25.28 -13.39 17.83
N VAL A 184 26.00 -14.01 16.89
CA VAL A 184 25.76 -13.92 15.44
C VAL A 184 25.41 -15.30 14.89
N GLN A 185 24.45 -15.34 13.98
CA GLN A 185 23.92 -16.53 13.32
C GLN A 185 24.03 -16.38 11.81
N PHE A 186 24.14 -17.51 11.10
CA PHE A 186 24.23 -17.52 9.64
C PHE A 186 22.86 -17.43 8.97
N SER A 187 21.86 -18.06 9.56
CA SER A 187 20.46 -18.01 9.14
C SER A 187 19.67 -17.10 10.07
N LEU A 188 18.49 -16.65 9.63
CA LEU A 188 17.56 -15.99 10.54
C LEU A 188 17.23 -16.93 11.71
N GLY A 189 17.24 -16.38 12.92
CA GLY A 189 16.90 -17.14 14.13
C GLY A 189 15.44 -17.58 14.11
N ALA A 190 15.10 -18.64 14.86
CA ALA A 190 13.71 -19.10 14.97
C ALA A 190 12.73 -18.00 15.45
N GLU A 191 13.21 -17.07 16.29
CA GLU A 191 12.46 -15.90 16.76
C GLU A 191 12.13 -14.93 15.61
N MET A 192 13.07 -14.72 14.69
CA MET A 192 12.85 -13.91 13.49
C MET A 192 12.03 -14.64 12.42
N LEU A 193 12.02 -15.97 12.43
CA LEU A 193 11.24 -16.77 11.48
C LEU A 193 9.76 -16.89 11.89
N ILE A 194 9.47 -17.11 13.17
CA ILE A 194 8.09 -17.45 13.65
C ILE A 194 7.74 -16.75 14.98
N GLY A 195 8.69 -16.06 15.60
CA GLY A 195 8.56 -15.50 16.96
C GLY A 195 7.96 -14.10 17.04
N GLU A 196 8.01 -13.55 18.25
CA GLU A 196 7.44 -12.26 18.63
C GLU A 196 8.09 -11.10 17.87
N ASP A 197 9.41 -11.14 17.64
CA ASP A 197 10.16 -10.12 16.89
C ASP A 197 9.60 -9.92 15.46
N ARG A 198 9.23 -11.01 14.77
CA ARG A 198 8.61 -10.92 13.44
C ARG A 198 7.26 -10.23 13.49
N GLN A 199 6.45 -10.52 14.52
CA GLN A 199 5.14 -9.86 14.70
C GLN A 199 5.30 -8.39 15.09
N GLU A 200 6.29 -8.07 15.91
CA GLU A 200 6.61 -6.69 16.28
C GLU A 200 7.05 -5.89 15.05
N MET A 201 7.91 -6.43 14.19
CA MET A 201 8.27 -5.78 12.92
C MET A 201 7.04 -5.54 12.02
N LYS A 202 6.12 -6.52 11.92
CA LYS A 202 4.88 -6.33 11.16
C LYS A 202 4.02 -5.21 11.74
N LYS A 203 3.87 -5.18 13.06
CA LYS A 203 3.17 -4.10 13.76
C LYS A 203 3.83 -2.74 13.51
N THR A 204 5.16 -2.67 13.54
CA THR A 204 5.93 -1.47 13.21
C THR A 204 5.72 -1.07 11.75
N ALA A 205 5.66 -2.04 10.83
CA ALA A 205 5.40 -1.80 9.42
C ALA A 205 3.98 -1.23 9.16
N GLU A 206 3.00 -1.48 10.03
CA GLU A 206 1.66 -0.86 9.92
C GLU A 206 1.69 0.67 10.04
N ALA A 207 2.73 1.23 10.66
CA ALA A 207 2.93 2.67 10.80
C ALA A 207 3.74 3.30 9.65
N CYS A 208 4.21 2.50 8.70
CA CYS A 208 5.10 2.93 7.63
C CYS A 208 4.34 3.19 6.32
N GLN A 209 4.78 4.23 5.61
CA GLN A 209 4.37 4.57 4.24
C GLN A 209 5.30 3.97 3.19
N LEU A 210 6.54 3.62 3.56
CA LEU A 210 7.53 3.09 2.63
C LEU A 210 8.40 2.02 3.28
N LEU A 211 8.60 0.92 2.54
CA LEU A 211 9.68 -0.03 2.77
C LEU A 211 10.79 0.20 1.75
N LEU A 212 11.96 0.66 2.20
CA LEU A 212 13.15 0.81 1.37
C LEU A 212 14.11 -0.36 1.61
N ILE A 213 14.20 -1.27 0.66
CA ILE A 213 15.10 -2.43 0.69
C ILE A 213 16.36 -2.08 -0.09
N ILE A 214 17.50 -1.90 0.58
CA ILE A 214 18.71 -1.33 -0.05
C ILE A 214 19.97 -2.14 0.23
N GLY A 215 20.67 -2.55 -0.83
CA GLY A 215 21.93 -3.31 -0.73
C GLY A 215 21.80 -4.73 -0.14
N LEU A 216 20.58 -5.16 0.20
CA LEU A 216 20.29 -6.50 0.69
C LEU A 216 20.09 -7.48 -0.47
N SER A 217 20.60 -8.71 -0.31
CA SER A 217 20.40 -9.76 -1.31
C SER A 217 19.15 -10.58 -1.00
N LEU A 218 18.16 -10.54 -1.90
CA LEU A 218 16.93 -11.36 -1.82
C LEU A 218 17.13 -12.80 -2.35
N LYS A 219 18.35 -13.33 -2.25
CA LYS A 219 18.65 -14.74 -2.61
C LYS A 219 18.27 -15.70 -1.48
N ASP A 220 18.27 -15.20 -0.25
CA ASP A 220 17.86 -15.95 0.93
C ASP A 220 16.34 -15.99 1.00
N THR A 221 15.77 -17.19 1.08
CA THR A 221 14.31 -17.39 1.09
C THR A 221 13.66 -16.77 2.32
N ASP A 222 14.34 -16.81 3.47
CA ASP A 222 13.78 -16.30 4.72
C ASP A 222 13.72 -14.77 4.70
N ILE A 223 14.74 -14.13 4.11
CA ILE A 223 14.76 -12.67 3.88
C ILE A 223 13.67 -12.28 2.88
N LEU A 224 13.53 -13.03 1.77
CA LEU A 224 12.51 -12.77 0.77
C LEU A 224 11.08 -12.93 1.33
N ASP A 225 10.86 -13.93 2.18
CA ASP A 225 9.58 -14.11 2.86
C ASP A 225 9.30 -12.98 3.84
N LEU A 226 10.32 -12.51 4.57
CA LEU A 226 10.20 -11.35 5.45
C LEU A 226 9.86 -10.08 4.65
N THR A 227 10.56 -9.81 3.54
CA THR A 227 10.30 -8.62 2.71
C THR A 227 8.90 -8.66 2.11
N ARG A 228 8.41 -9.85 1.73
CA ARG A 228 7.05 -10.05 1.23
C ARG A 228 6.02 -9.69 2.29
N GLU A 229 6.15 -10.22 3.50
CA GLU A 229 5.20 -9.94 4.58
C GLU A 229 5.19 -8.46 4.98
N LEU A 230 6.36 -7.83 5.11
CA LEU A 230 6.44 -6.40 5.44
C LEU A 230 5.87 -5.55 4.30
N GLY A 231 6.18 -5.91 3.06
CA GLY A 231 5.65 -5.25 1.86
C GLY A 231 4.12 -5.36 1.77
N GLU A 232 3.55 -6.53 2.03
CA GLU A 232 2.10 -6.73 2.07
C GLU A 232 1.43 -5.86 3.15
N VAL A 233 2.01 -5.78 4.36
CA VAL A 233 1.49 -4.94 5.44
C VAL A 233 1.50 -3.46 5.03
N ILE A 234 2.61 -2.96 4.50
CA ILE A 234 2.75 -1.55 4.10
C ILE A 234 1.83 -1.22 2.92
N ARG A 235 1.76 -2.09 1.90
CA ARG A 235 0.86 -1.91 0.75
C ARG A 235 -0.62 -1.98 1.13
N SER A 236 -0.99 -2.76 2.15
CA SER A 236 -2.36 -2.77 2.68
C SER A 236 -2.80 -1.41 3.26
N LYS A 237 -1.83 -0.54 3.54
CA LYS A 237 -2.00 0.84 4.01
C LYS A 237 -1.69 1.88 2.92
N TYR A 238 -1.63 1.47 1.66
CA TYR A 238 -1.28 2.31 0.51
C TYR A 238 0.18 2.79 0.49
N GLY A 239 1.05 2.17 1.29
CA GLY A 239 2.48 2.45 1.23
C GLY A 239 3.18 1.76 0.04
N GLY A 240 4.38 2.21 -0.28
CA GLY A 240 5.21 1.67 -1.36
C GLY A 240 6.33 0.75 -0.89
N VAL A 241 6.82 -0.11 -1.79
CA VAL A 241 8.00 -0.95 -1.59
C VAL A 241 9.01 -0.70 -2.69
N VAL A 242 10.20 -0.22 -2.31
CA VAL A 242 11.30 0.08 -3.24
C VAL A 242 12.48 -0.82 -2.95
N TYR A 243 12.94 -1.55 -3.96
CA TYR A 243 14.16 -2.36 -3.91
C TYR A 243 15.29 -1.69 -4.69
N VAL A 244 16.46 -1.56 -4.06
CA VAL A 244 17.65 -0.92 -4.62
C VAL A 244 18.79 -1.93 -4.67
N ASN A 245 19.12 -2.38 -5.87
CA ASN A 245 20.22 -3.31 -6.11
C ASN A 245 20.66 -3.25 -7.58
N PRO A 246 21.97 -3.22 -7.88
CA PRO A 246 22.45 -3.22 -9.27
C PRO A 246 22.12 -4.54 -10.01
N LEU A 247 21.95 -5.63 -9.27
CA LEU A 247 21.64 -6.92 -9.84
C LEU A 247 20.14 -7.05 -10.17
N PRO A 248 19.78 -7.67 -11.30
CA PRO A 248 18.39 -7.98 -11.62
C PRO A 248 17.78 -8.91 -10.57
N LEU A 249 16.49 -8.71 -10.27
CA LEU A 249 15.69 -9.66 -9.51
C LEU A 249 15.73 -11.03 -10.22
N ARG A 250 16.03 -12.09 -9.47
CA ARG A 250 16.04 -13.47 -9.96
C ARG A 250 14.74 -14.16 -9.52
N GLY A 251 14.13 -14.94 -10.41
CA GLY A 251 12.88 -15.65 -10.15
C GLY A 251 11.78 -15.25 -11.11
N GLY A 252 10.61 -15.87 -10.95
CA GLY A 252 9.42 -15.50 -11.71
C GLY A 252 8.83 -14.17 -11.23
N GLN A 253 7.94 -13.59 -12.02
CA GLN A 253 7.28 -12.32 -11.69
C GLN A 253 6.49 -12.39 -10.36
N SER A 254 5.93 -13.57 -10.03
CA SER A 254 5.21 -13.80 -8.77
C SER A 254 6.11 -13.84 -7.54
N THR A 255 7.42 -13.97 -7.69
CA THR A 255 8.35 -14.02 -6.55
C THR A 255 8.52 -12.65 -5.90
N HIS A 256 8.32 -11.58 -6.68
CA HIS A 256 8.65 -10.19 -6.32
C HIS A 256 7.46 -9.24 -6.47
N ASP A 257 6.23 -9.76 -6.54
CA ASP A 257 4.99 -8.99 -6.71
C ASP A 257 4.68 -8.01 -5.56
N HIS A 258 5.37 -8.14 -4.43
CA HIS A 258 5.37 -7.21 -3.30
C HIS A 258 6.27 -5.99 -3.50
N ILE A 259 7.13 -5.95 -4.52
CA ILE A 259 8.02 -4.81 -4.82
C ILE A 259 7.37 -3.95 -5.91
N ASP A 260 7.13 -2.67 -5.63
CA ASP A 260 6.54 -1.76 -6.60
C ASP A 260 7.61 -1.22 -7.58
N PHE A 261 8.79 -0.86 -7.07
CA PHE A 261 9.93 -0.37 -7.86
C PHE A 261 11.22 -1.13 -7.59
N HIS A 262 11.89 -1.55 -8.66
CA HIS A 262 13.28 -2.01 -8.61
C HIS A 262 14.19 -0.94 -9.23
N LEU A 263 14.91 -0.20 -8.38
CA LEU A 263 15.96 0.72 -8.80
C LEU A 263 17.23 -0.08 -9.07
N LYS A 264 17.47 -0.38 -10.34
CA LYS A 264 18.61 -1.19 -10.80
C LYS A 264 19.86 -0.33 -10.97
N VAL A 265 20.44 0.05 -9.85
CA VAL A 265 21.60 0.95 -9.76
C VAL A 265 22.41 0.64 -8.48
N GLU A 266 23.64 1.13 -8.42
CA GLU A 266 24.44 1.08 -7.20
C GLU A 266 23.75 1.86 -6.07
N PRO A 267 23.69 1.31 -4.83
CA PRO A 267 22.98 1.97 -3.74
C PRO A 267 23.47 3.38 -3.40
N GLY A 268 24.77 3.65 -3.57
CA GLY A 268 25.35 4.98 -3.34
C GLY A 268 24.66 6.07 -4.17
N VAL A 269 24.33 5.79 -5.44
CA VAL A 269 23.63 6.74 -6.32
C VAL A 269 22.24 7.09 -5.78
N VAL A 270 21.53 6.11 -5.21
CA VAL A 270 20.21 6.32 -4.61
C VAL A 270 20.33 7.10 -3.30
N VAL A 271 21.31 6.76 -2.46
CA VAL A 271 21.59 7.47 -1.20
C VAL A 271 21.90 8.94 -1.47
N ASP A 272 22.82 9.22 -2.40
CA ASP A 272 23.22 10.57 -2.75
C ASP A 272 22.04 11.37 -3.34
N GLY A 273 21.24 10.74 -4.19
CA GLY A 273 20.04 11.35 -4.76
C GLY A 273 18.94 11.63 -3.73
N ILE A 274 18.74 10.76 -2.74
CA ILE A 274 17.81 11.03 -1.63
C ILE A 274 18.33 12.20 -0.80
N LEU A 275 19.62 12.20 -0.45
CA LEU A 275 20.25 13.27 0.32
C LEU A 275 20.18 14.63 -0.39
N SER A 276 20.33 14.68 -1.71
CA SER A 276 20.18 15.93 -2.46
C SER A 276 18.78 16.52 -2.32
N PHE A 277 17.74 15.68 -2.36
CA PHE A 277 16.35 16.13 -2.17
C PHE A 277 16.02 16.45 -0.70
N LEU A 278 16.69 15.83 0.28
CA LEU A 278 16.54 16.16 1.70
C LEU A 278 17.15 17.52 2.06
N GLY A 279 18.21 17.92 1.34
CA GLY A 279 18.90 19.20 1.55
C GLY A 279 18.24 20.40 0.86
N GLU A 280 17.30 20.18 -0.06
CA GLU A 280 16.52 21.26 -0.62
C GLU A 280 15.65 21.85 0.50
N PRO A 281 15.73 23.18 0.77
CA PRO A 281 14.92 23.79 1.81
C PRO A 281 13.47 23.48 1.48
N ASN A 282 12.81 22.71 2.35
CA ASN A 282 11.40 22.41 2.25
C ASN A 282 10.71 23.74 1.99
N SER A 283 10.20 23.95 0.77
CA SER A 283 9.34 25.09 0.51
C SER A 283 8.10 24.83 1.37
N GLU A 284 8.06 25.45 2.55
CA GLU A 284 7.09 25.24 3.62
C GLU A 284 5.63 25.35 3.15
N SER A 285 5.38 25.82 1.92
CA SER A 285 4.05 25.91 1.32
C SER A 285 3.41 24.56 0.92
N MET A 286 4.06 23.42 1.11
CA MET A 286 3.50 22.10 0.79
C MET A 286 3.09 21.24 2.00
N LEU A 287 3.37 21.69 3.22
CA LEU A 287 2.82 21.09 4.42
C LEU A 287 1.45 21.73 4.68
N VAL A 288 0.43 21.21 3.98
CA VAL A 288 -0.96 21.46 4.35
C VAL A 288 -1.14 20.85 5.74
N ASP A 289 -1.34 21.70 6.75
CA ASP A 289 -1.50 21.31 8.14
C ASP A 289 -2.60 20.25 8.30
N GLY A 290 -2.18 19.02 8.61
CA GLY A 290 -3.06 17.91 9.03
C GLY A 290 -2.96 16.67 8.13
N GLU A 291 -2.20 15.67 8.59
CA GLU A 291 -2.23 14.28 8.08
C GLU A 291 -2.06 14.11 6.55
N ASP A 292 -0.88 14.47 6.05
CA ASP A 292 0.03 13.56 5.33
C ASP A 292 -0.54 12.74 4.13
N HIS A 293 -0.62 13.34 2.93
CA HIS A 293 -0.97 12.64 1.66
C HIS A 293 -0.32 13.19 0.37
N THR A 294 0.59 14.17 0.43
CA THR A 294 1.10 14.84 -0.80
C THR A 294 2.21 14.06 -1.52
N ALA A 295 2.98 13.21 -0.83
CA ALA A 295 3.98 12.35 -1.47
C ALA A 295 3.35 11.17 -2.24
N ASP A 296 2.10 10.79 -1.91
CA ASP A 296 1.32 9.73 -2.58
C ASP A 296 0.77 10.17 -3.97
N MET A 297 0.85 11.47 -4.31
CA MET A 297 0.17 12.09 -5.46
C MET A 297 0.49 11.46 -6.84
N TRP A 298 1.71 11.00 -7.07
CA TRP A 298 2.18 10.66 -8.43
C TRP A 298 2.40 9.16 -8.65
N PHE A 299 2.41 8.38 -7.57
CA PHE A 299 2.68 6.95 -7.61
C PHE A 299 1.42 6.14 -7.95
N ASP A 300 0.26 6.63 -7.52
CA ASP A 300 -0.99 5.89 -7.69
C ASP A 300 -1.71 6.18 -9.01
N PHE A 301 -1.77 7.43 -9.46
CA PHE A 301 -2.67 7.76 -10.57
C PHE A 301 -2.13 7.38 -11.94
N TRP A 302 -0.86 7.70 -12.28
CA TRP A 302 -0.39 7.50 -13.66
C TRP A 302 -0.32 6.03 -14.10
N PRO A 303 0.22 5.09 -13.29
CA PRO A 303 0.14 3.67 -13.63
C PRO A 303 -1.31 3.19 -13.81
N VAL A 304 -2.22 3.66 -12.95
CA VAL A 304 -3.65 3.33 -13.06
C VAL A 304 -4.28 3.94 -14.30
N THR A 305 -3.92 5.18 -14.69
CA THR A 305 -4.38 5.80 -15.94
C THR A 305 -3.97 4.95 -17.14
N LYS A 306 -2.71 4.52 -17.20
CA LYS A 306 -2.23 3.63 -18.28
C LYS A 306 -2.99 2.30 -18.29
N GLN A 307 -3.18 1.68 -17.12
CA GLN A 307 -3.92 0.43 -16.98
C GLN A 307 -5.38 0.60 -17.43
N LEU A 308 -6.03 1.69 -17.04
CA LEU A 308 -7.40 2.03 -17.40
C LEU A 308 -7.53 2.23 -18.92
N CYS A 309 -6.63 3.01 -19.52
CA CYS A 309 -6.59 3.23 -20.97
C CYS A 309 -6.42 1.91 -21.73
N ALA A 310 -5.47 1.05 -21.29
CA ALA A 310 -5.24 -0.25 -21.91
C ALA A 310 -6.45 -1.18 -21.77
N ALA A 311 -7.08 -1.23 -20.60
CA ALA A 311 -8.24 -2.07 -20.33
C ALA A 311 -9.48 -1.61 -21.12
N LEU A 312 -9.76 -0.30 -21.17
CA LEU A 312 -10.84 0.27 -21.97
C LEU A 312 -10.62 0.03 -23.46
N SER A 313 -9.43 0.36 -23.98
CA SER A 313 -9.10 0.18 -25.40
C SER A 313 -9.19 -1.28 -25.81
N GLY A 314 -8.60 -2.19 -25.02
CA GLY A 314 -8.66 -3.62 -25.28
C GLY A 314 -10.09 -4.15 -25.27
N ARG A 315 -10.91 -3.73 -24.30
CA ARG A 315 -12.29 -4.17 -24.21
C ARG A 315 -13.15 -3.67 -25.37
N TRP A 316 -13.02 -2.41 -25.77
CA TRP A 316 -13.78 -1.87 -26.91
C TRP A 316 -13.34 -2.51 -28.23
N LYS A 317 -12.03 -2.71 -28.45
CA LYS A 317 -11.50 -3.43 -29.61
C LYS A 317 -12.04 -4.85 -29.71
N ASN A 318 -12.13 -5.56 -28.57
CA ASN A 318 -12.68 -6.92 -28.54
C ASN A 318 -14.18 -6.96 -28.88
N ASN A 319 -14.92 -5.87 -28.69
CA ASN A 319 -16.31 -5.73 -29.13
C ASN A 319 -16.44 -5.19 -30.56
N GLY A 320 -15.33 -4.95 -31.27
CA GLY A 320 -15.33 -4.41 -32.63
C GLY A 320 -15.64 -2.92 -32.72
N TRP A 321 -15.58 -2.18 -31.61
CA TRP A 321 -15.92 -0.75 -31.59
C TRP A 321 -14.68 0.13 -31.81
N PRO A 322 -14.74 1.12 -32.72
CA PRO A 322 -13.75 2.18 -32.79
C PRO A 322 -13.67 2.91 -31.45
N CYS A 323 -12.46 3.13 -30.94
CA CYS A 323 -12.21 3.79 -29.67
C CYS A 323 -11.06 4.79 -29.81
N HIS A 324 -11.27 6.03 -29.37
CA HIS A 324 -10.23 7.03 -29.21
C HIS A 324 -10.12 7.40 -27.74
N ILE A 325 -8.94 7.18 -27.16
CA ILE A 325 -8.64 7.53 -25.76
C ILE A 325 -7.54 8.58 -25.79
N VAL A 326 -7.81 9.74 -25.20
CA VAL A 326 -6.83 10.80 -25.02
C VAL A 326 -6.57 10.96 -23.53
N THR A 327 -5.30 10.85 -23.15
CA THR A 327 -4.87 11.07 -21.78
C THR A 327 -4.34 12.49 -21.65
N ILE A 328 -4.96 13.27 -20.76
CA ILE A 328 -4.61 14.67 -20.53
C ILE A 328 -4.17 14.79 -19.08
N LYS A 329 -3.02 15.43 -18.86
CA LYS A 329 -2.67 15.88 -17.52
C LYS A 329 -3.46 17.16 -17.23
N LEU A 330 -4.14 17.19 -16.09
CA LEU A 330 -4.95 18.35 -15.69
C LEU A 330 -4.12 19.63 -15.60
N GLU A 331 -2.84 19.53 -15.22
CA GLU A 331 -1.91 20.67 -15.10
C GLU A 331 -1.54 21.32 -16.44
N THR A 332 -1.67 20.59 -17.56
CA THR A 332 -1.32 21.08 -18.91
C THR A 332 -2.55 21.25 -19.80
N LEU A 333 -3.75 21.35 -19.19
CA LEU A 333 -5.01 21.41 -19.91
C LEU A 333 -5.05 22.55 -20.94
N ASP A 334 -4.56 23.73 -20.57
CA ASP A 334 -4.54 24.92 -21.44
C ASP A 334 -3.55 24.81 -22.61
N GLU A 335 -2.58 23.90 -22.52
CA GLU A 335 -1.56 23.67 -23.53
C GLU A 335 -1.97 22.63 -24.58
N GLN A 336 -3.03 21.87 -24.32
CA GLN A 336 -3.41 20.77 -25.20
C GLN A 336 -4.10 21.31 -26.47
N PRO A 337 -3.57 21.00 -27.67
CA PRO A 337 -4.27 21.29 -28.90
C PRO A 337 -5.59 20.50 -28.94
N ASN A 338 -6.61 21.08 -29.56
CA ASN A 338 -7.96 20.53 -29.65
C ASN A 338 -8.01 19.33 -30.63
N THR A 339 -7.31 18.25 -30.29
CA THR A 339 -7.02 17.10 -31.16
C THR A 339 -8.27 16.31 -31.53
N LEU A 340 -9.27 16.26 -30.64
CA LEU A 340 -10.53 15.53 -30.87
C LEU A 340 -11.52 16.25 -31.78
N ASN A 341 -11.40 17.58 -31.97
CA ASN A 341 -12.35 18.33 -32.80
C ASN A 341 -12.26 17.99 -34.30
N ASN A 342 -11.16 17.37 -34.72
CA ASN A 342 -10.94 16.96 -36.11
C ASN A 342 -11.46 15.54 -36.42
N LEU A 343 -12.05 14.85 -35.43
CA LEU A 343 -12.54 13.51 -35.67
C LEU A 343 -13.88 13.56 -36.42
N ALA A 344 -13.95 12.87 -37.56
CA ALA A 344 -15.13 12.81 -38.43
C ALA A 344 -16.16 11.77 -37.94
N TRP A 345 -16.75 12.01 -36.77
CA TRP A 345 -17.82 11.15 -36.23
C TRP A 345 -19.18 11.68 -36.68
N GLU A 346 -20.10 10.77 -37.03
CA GLU A 346 -21.48 11.11 -37.33
C GLU A 346 -22.18 11.60 -36.05
N GLU A 347 -23.00 12.65 -36.15
CA GLU A 347 -23.70 13.20 -35.00
C GLU A 347 -24.62 12.15 -34.36
N GLN A 348 -24.68 12.11 -33.03
CA GLN A 348 -25.46 11.13 -32.26
C GLN A 348 -25.07 9.65 -32.50
N SER A 349 -23.92 9.38 -33.12
CA SER A 349 -23.43 8.00 -33.34
C SER A 349 -22.44 7.49 -32.29
N PHE A 350 -22.06 8.34 -31.31
CA PHE A 350 -20.98 8.03 -30.38
C PHE A 350 -21.22 8.55 -28.97
N ASP A 351 -20.55 7.91 -28.01
CA ASP A 351 -20.61 8.27 -26.61
C ASP A 351 -19.28 8.87 -26.16
N VAL A 352 -19.33 9.87 -25.29
CA VAL A 352 -18.16 10.50 -24.66
C VAL A 352 -18.14 10.16 -23.18
N MET A 353 -16.99 9.68 -22.71
CA MET A 353 -16.72 9.41 -21.30
C MET A 353 -15.50 10.19 -20.84
N ALA A 354 -15.71 11.16 -19.95
CA ALA A 354 -14.63 11.87 -19.26
C ALA A 354 -14.34 11.17 -17.93
N ILE A 355 -13.10 10.71 -17.72
CA ILE A 355 -12.69 10.07 -16.47
C ILE A 355 -11.62 10.93 -15.80
N TYR A 356 -11.97 11.47 -14.64
CA TYR A 356 -11.10 12.32 -13.83
C TYR A 356 -10.43 11.48 -12.75
N LEU A 357 -9.11 11.53 -12.74
CA LEU A 357 -8.22 10.89 -11.78
C LEU A 357 -7.49 12.03 -11.06
N THR A 358 -7.97 12.40 -9.87
CA THR A 358 -7.50 13.59 -9.13
C THR A 358 -7.71 13.42 -7.63
N HIS A 359 -7.10 14.28 -6.81
CA HIS A 359 -7.39 14.40 -5.40
C HIS A 359 -8.55 15.34 -5.14
N GLY A 360 -9.45 14.90 -4.28
CA GLY A 360 -10.40 15.75 -3.60
C GLY A 360 -9.77 16.35 -2.35
N LEU A 361 -9.79 17.67 -2.24
CA LEU A 361 -9.24 18.41 -1.12
C LEU A 361 -10.29 18.60 -0.02
N SER A 362 -9.84 18.84 1.21
CA SER A 362 -10.72 19.10 2.35
C SER A 362 -11.49 20.41 2.23
N GLY A 363 -12.65 20.45 2.89
CA GLY A 363 -13.49 21.64 2.95
C GLY A 363 -14.07 22.01 1.59
N GLU A 364 -13.92 23.28 1.20
CA GLU A 364 -14.52 23.86 -0.01
C GLU A 364 -13.55 23.99 -1.19
N GLN A 365 -12.31 23.52 -1.05
CA GLN A 365 -11.26 23.69 -2.07
C GLN A 365 -11.54 22.90 -3.36
N GLY A 366 -12.34 21.83 -3.29
CA GLY A 366 -12.74 21.03 -4.44
C GLY A 366 -11.68 20.02 -4.86
N TYR A 367 -11.26 20.09 -6.11
CA TYR A 367 -10.40 19.11 -6.77
C TYR A 367 -9.07 19.72 -7.18
N GLN A 368 -7.99 18.97 -7.02
CA GLN A 368 -6.66 19.40 -7.45
C GLN A 368 -6.50 19.29 -8.97
N VAL A 369 -6.01 20.34 -9.60
CA VAL A 369 -5.81 20.39 -11.07
C VAL A 369 -4.34 20.55 -11.41
N GLY A 370 -3.59 21.25 -10.56
CA GLY A 370 -2.13 21.31 -10.61
C GLY A 370 -1.55 21.45 -9.20
N HIS A 371 -0.23 21.62 -9.10
CA HIS A 371 0.46 21.70 -7.81
C HIS A 371 -0.07 22.79 -6.87
N GLN A 372 -0.51 23.92 -7.42
CA GLN A 372 -1.04 25.06 -6.67
C GLN A 372 -2.44 25.49 -7.14
N GLN A 373 -3.07 24.68 -7.98
CA GLN A 373 -4.33 25.01 -8.61
C GLN A 373 -5.39 24.01 -8.21
N THR A 374 -6.50 24.55 -7.72
CA THR A 374 -7.66 23.78 -7.28
C THR A 374 -8.92 24.34 -7.93
N HIS A 375 -9.88 23.48 -8.22
CA HIS A 375 -11.15 23.86 -8.79
C HIS A 375 -12.30 23.23 -8.02
N ARG A 376 -13.32 24.02 -7.71
CA ARG A 376 -14.59 23.49 -7.20
C ARG A 376 -15.25 22.63 -8.28
N GLY A 377 -16.21 21.79 -7.92
CA GLY A 377 -16.79 20.79 -8.84
C GLY A 377 -17.26 21.39 -10.18
N ALA A 378 -18.10 22.42 -10.14
CA ALA A 378 -18.56 23.11 -11.35
C ALA A 378 -17.41 23.74 -12.16
N GLN A 379 -16.47 24.41 -11.49
CA GLN A 379 -15.31 25.04 -12.13
C GLN A 379 -14.39 24.02 -12.81
N LEU A 380 -14.23 22.83 -12.22
CA LEU A 380 -13.45 21.73 -12.80
C LEU A 380 -14.06 21.31 -14.14
N PHE A 381 -15.37 21.13 -14.20
CA PHE A 381 -16.03 20.74 -15.45
C PHE A 381 -16.01 21.87 -16.48
N ASP A 382 -16.27 23.11 -16.05
CA ASP A 382 -16.21 24.26 -16.96
C ASP A 382 -14.83 24.39 -17.60
N SER A 383 -13.74 24.31 -16.81
CA SER A 383 -12.39 24.45 -17.38
C SER A 383 -12.03 23.27 -18.27
N THR A 384 -12.27 22.04 -17.81
CA THR A 384 -11.82 20.81 -18.50
C THR A 384 -12.65 20.46 -19.72
N LEU A 385 -13.94 20.82 -19.77
CA LEU A 385 -14.83 20.48 -20.88
C LEU A 385 -14.95 21.61 -21.91
N LYS A 386 -14.50 22.84 -21.61
CA LYS A 386 -14.58 23.99 -22.51
C LYS A 386 -13.99 23.72 -23.90
N GLY A 387 -12.81 23.09 -23.96
CA GLY A 387 -12.17 22.74 -25.23
C GLY A 387 -13.00 21.79 -26.10
N TRP A 388 -13.84 20.97 -25.46
CA TRP A 388 -14.52 19.82 -26.06
C TRP A 388 -16.02 20.02 -26.28
N GLN A 389 -16.56 21.21 -26.03
CA GLN A 389 -18.01 21.48 -26.15
C GLN A 389 -18.57 21.11 -27.53
N ALA A 390 -17.85 21.40 -28.61
CA ALA A 390 -18.27 21.06 -29.96
C ALA A 390 -18.43 19.54 -30.17
N LEU A 391 -17.53 18.73 -29.60
CA LEU A 391 -17.61 17.26 -29.62
C LEU A 391 -18.75 16.76 -28.74
N LEU A 392 -18.86 17.29 -27.51
CA LEU A 392 -19.90 16.91 -26.55
C LEU A 392 -21.31 17.20 -27.05
N ASN A 393 -21.50 18.29 -27.80
CA ASN A 393 -22.80 18.64 -28.39
C ASN A 393 -23.23 17.68 -29.50
N LYS A 394 -22.27 17.02 -30.17
CA LYS A 394 -22.53 16.03 -31.22
C LYS A 394 -22.65 14.61 -30.68
N ALA A 395 -22.28 14.37 -29.42
CA ALA A 395 -22.32 13.05 -28.82
C ALA A 395 -23.78 12.62 -28.55
N ARG A 396 -24.03 11.31 -28.68
CA ARG A 396 -25.26 10.64 -28.28
C ARG A 396 -25.46 10.68 -26.77
N SER A 397 -24.37 10.43 -26.06
CA SER A 397 -24.35 10.52 -24.61
C SER A 397 -22.98 10.97 -24.09
N LYS A 398 -22.97 11.63 -22.95
CA LYS A 398 -21.82 12.35 -22.40
C LYS A 398 -21.80 12.25 -20.88
N ARG A 399 -20.77 11.60 -20.35
CA ARG A 399 -20.70 11.22 -18.92
C ARG A 399 -19.37 11.59 -18.32
N ALA A 400 -19.39 11.98 -17.04
CA ALA A 400 -18.17 12.18 -16.27
C ALA A 400 -18.09 11.21 -15.09
N PHE A 401 -16.89 10.69 -14.86
CA PHE A 401 -16.55 9.84 -13.73
C PHE A 401 -15.43 10.49 -12.92
N LEU A 402 -15.71 10.82 -11.67
CA LEU A 402 -14.74 11.34 -10.70
C LEU A 402 -14.17 10.19 -9.87
N LEU A 403 -13.05 9.63 -10.33
CA LEU A 403 -12.27 8.62 -9.61
C LEU A 403 -11.24 9.32 -8.73
N CYS A 404 -11.75 10.04 -7.73
CA CYS A 404 -10.93 10.82 -6.81
C CYS A 404 -10.90 10.21 -5.41
N CYS A 405 -9.76 10.32 -4.74
CA CYS A 405 -9.70 10.16 -3.28
C CYS A 405 -10.10 11.47 -2.60
N GLY A 406 -10.23 11.48 -1.27
CA GLY A 406 -10.67 12.65 -0.51
C GLY A 406 -12.19 12.75 -0.32
N HIS A 407 -12.69 13.96 -0.07
CA HIS A 407 -14.04 14.20 0.44
C HIS A 407 -14.82 15.43 -0.08
N PRO A 408 -14.52 16.04 -1.26
CA PRO A 408 -15.36 17.12 -1.79
C PRO A 408 -16.85 16.75 -1.90
N LEU A 409 -17.13 15.50 -2.28
CA LEU A 409 -18.49 15.00 -2.43
C LEU A 409 -19.22 14.75 -1.10
N ARG A 410 -18.53 14.90 0.04
CA ARG A 410 -19.18 14.94 1.36
C ARG A 410 -19.66 16.34 1.74
N SER A 411 -19.23 17.38 1.01
CA SER A 411 -19.73 18.75 1.19
C SER A 411 -21.06 18.91 0.45
N PRO A 412 -22.18 19.13 1.15
CA PRO A 412 -23.48 19.29 0.50
C PRO A 412 -23.54 20.52 -0.40
N GLN A 413 -22.76 21.54 -0.09
CA GLN A 413 -22.65 22.73 -0.92
C GLN A 413 -21.99 22.41 -2.27
N LEU A 414 -20.87 21.70 -2.28
CA LEU A 414 -20.20 21.32 -3.52
C LEU A 414 -21.06 20.40 -4.39
N VAL A 415 -21.78 19.45 -3.78
CA VAL A 415 -22.72 18.58 -4.51
C VAL A 415 -23.88 19.39 -5.07
N ARG A 416 -24.40 20.37 -4.33
CA ARG A 416 -25.48 21.26 -4.81
C ARG A 416 -25.02 22.12 -5.98
N GLU A 417 -23.80 22.65 -5.92
CA GLU A 417 -23.20 23.41 -7.02
C GLU A 417 -23.04 22.55 -8.28
N MET A 418 -22.58 21.31 -8.13
CA MET A 418 -22.49 20.35 -9.25
C MET A 418 -23.86 19.99 -9.83
N GLN A 419 -24.88 19.85 -8.97
CA GLN A 419 -26.26 19.61 -9.41
C GLN A 419 -26.81 20.80 -10.21
N LEU A 420 -26.69 22.02 -9.69
CA LEU A 420 -27.11 23.23 -10.42
C LEU A 420 -26.35 23.41 -11.74
N TRP A 421 -25.06 23.07 -11.75
CA TRP A 421 -24.24 23.11 -12.96
C TRP A 421 -24.70 22.09 -14.00
N ILE A 422 -24.97 20.84 -13.62
CA ILE A 422 -25.44 19.83 -14.59
C ILE A 422 -26.83 20.15 -15.14
N ASP A 423 -27.71 20.68 -14.29
CA ASP A 423 -29.08 21.07 -14.67
C ASP A 423 -29.09 22.23 -15.68
N SER A 424 -28.11 23.13 -15.58
CA SER A 424 -28.05 24.37 -16.37
C SER A 424 -27.19 24.26 -17.63
N SER A 425 -26.07 23.53 -17.58
CA SER A 425 -25.08 23.52 -18.66
C SER A 425 -25.50 22.67 -19.86
N GLY A 426 -26.27 21.60 -19.63
CA GLY A 426 -26.51 20.56 -20.62
C GLY A 426 -25.22 19.93 -21.17
N ALA A 427 -24.07 20.09 -20.49
CA ALA A 427 -22.77 19.64 -20.98
C ALA A 427 -22.51 18.15 -20.70
N LEU A 428 -23.19 17.59 -19.69
CA LEU A 428 -23.11 16.19 -19.30
C LEU A 428 -24.50 15.64 -18.99
N ASP A 429 -24.73 14.36 -19.28
CA ASP A 429 -25.97 13.64 -18.94
C ASP A 429 -25.90 13.06 -17.52
N SER A 430 -24.68 12.81 -17.03
CA SER A 430 -24.45 12.35 -15.66
C SER A 430 -23.03 12.63 -15.19
N ILE A 431 -22.90 12.81 -13.89
CA ILE A 431 -21.64 12.81 -13.15
C ILE A 431 -21.72 11.72 -12.08
N THR A 432 -20.75 10.82 -12.05
CA THR A 432 -20.62 9.82 -10.98
C THR A 432 -19.28 9.97 -10.28
N GLY A 433 -19.26 10.02 -8.97
CA GLY A 433 -18.03 10.16 -8.19
C GLY A 433 -17.99 9.27 -6.97
N CYS A 434 -16.79 8.97 -6.47
CA CYS A 434 -16.61 8.15 -5.28
C CYS A 434 -16.73 9.00 -4.00
N LEU A 435 -17.45 8.51 -2.99
CA LEU A 435 -17.65 9.17 -1.68
C LEU A 435 -16.57 8.81 -0.64
N ASN A 436 -15.65 7.93 -1.00
CA ASN A 436 -14.65 7.36 -0.10
C ASN A 436 -13.48 8.32 0.09
N GLN A 437 -13.13 8.58 1.36
CA GLN A 437 -11.94 9.34 1.72
C GLN A 437 -10.66 8.70 1.15
N ARG A 438 -10.61 7.37 1.17
CA ARG A 438 -9.51 6.58 0.63
C ARG A 438 -10.04 5.74 -0.50
N LEU A 439 -9.62 6.06 -1.72
CA LEU A 439 -9.92 5.31 -2.92
C LEU A 439 -8.60 5.08 -3.66
N SER A 440 -8.26 3.82 -3.92
CA SER A 440 -7.31 3.52 -5.00
C SER A 440 -8.10 3.46 -6.30
N PRO A 441 -7.82 4.31 -7.30
CA PRO A 441 -8.52 4.27 -8.58
C PRO A 441 -8.33 2.93 -9.30
N GLY A 442 -7.30 2.15 -8.95
CA GLY A 442 -7.06 0.80 -9.45
C GLY A 442 -8.24 -0.14 -9.20
N PHE A 443 -8.94 0.03 -8.07
CA PHE A 443 -10.15 -0.74 -7.74
C PHE A 443 -11.33 -0.44 -8.67
N MET A 444 -11.29 0.70 -9.38
CA MET A 444 -12.36 1.12 -10.27
C MET A 444 -12.11 0.72 -11.73
N VAL A 445 -10.91 0.26 -12.10
CA VAL A 445 -10.58 -0.04 -13.51
C VAL A 445 -11.55 -1.04 -14.14
N ASN A 446 -11.82 -2.16 -13.46
CA ASN A 446 -12.67 -3.20 -14.00
C ASN A 446 -14.14 -2.78 -14.10
N VAL A 447 -14.67 -2.10 -13.07
CA VAL A 447 -16.05 -1.60 -13.08
C VAL A 447 -16.21 -0.54 -14.17
N MET A 448 -15.23 0.35 -14.37
CA MET A 448 -15.24 1.33 -15.46
C MET A 448 -15.27 0.66 -16.84
N CYS A 449 -14.47 -0.39 -17.04
CA CYS A 449 -14.49 -1.15 -18.28
C CYS A 449 -15.86 -1.80 -18.52
N LYS A 450 -16.45 -2.44 -17.50
CA LYS A 450 -17.78 -3.05 -17.59
C LYS A 450 -18.88 -2.00 -17.85
N MET A 451 -18.84 -0.87 -17.14
CA MET A 451 -19.78 0.25 -17.31
C MET A 451 -19.68 0.79 -18.73
N SER A 452 -18.47 1.04 -19.23
CA SER A 452 -18.27 1.56 -20.59
C SER A 452 -18.87 0.66 -21.67
N THR A 453 -18.85 -0.67 -21.49
CA THR A 453 -19.46 -1.59 -22.45
C THR A 453 -20.98 -1.59 -22.34
N ARG A 454 -21.52 -1.77 -21.13
CA ARG A 454 -22.97 -1.90 -20.92
C ARG A 454 -23.72 -0.61 -21.28
N LEU A 455 -23.11 0.55 -21.04
CA LEU A 455 -23.71 1.85 -21.36
C LEU A 455 -23.79 2.16 -22.84
N VAL A 456 -22.90 1.58 -23.66
CA VAL A 456 -22.94 1.72 -25.12
C VAL A 456 -24.08 0.88 -25.71
N GLU A 457 -24.34 -0.29 -25.11
CA GLU A 457 -25.36 -1.26 -25.54
C GLU A 457 -26.78 -0.83 -25.14
N GLU A 458 -26.96 -0.27 -23.94
CA GLU A 458 -28.27 0.00 -23.34
C GLU A 458 -28.32 1.41 -22.73
N SER A 459 -28.72 2.42 -23.49
CA SER A 459 -28.68 3.82 -23.05
C SER A 459 -29.90 4.26 -22.22
N GLU A 460 -31.09 3.69 -22.47
CA GLU A 460 -32.34 4.12 -21.85
C GLU A 460 -32.42 3.91 -20.33
N TRP A 461 -31.59 2.99 -19.80
CA TRP A 461 -31.57 2.57 -18.39
C TRP A 461 -30.19 2.77 -17.76
N MET A 462 -29.47 3.80 -18.21
CA MET A 462 -28.11 4.11 -17.78
C MET A 462 -27.91 4.02 -16.26
N TRP A 463 -28.87 4.55 -15.50
CA TRP A 463 -28.75 4.64 -14.04
C TRP A 463 -28.76 3.26 -13.38
N GLU A 464 -29.73 2.43 -13.74
CA GLU A 464 -29.87 1.06 -13.28
C GLU A 464 -28.65 0.22 -13.68
N ILE A 465 -28.15 0.40 -14.91
CA ILE A 465 -26.96 -0.29 -15.41
C ILE A 465 -25.72 0.08 -14.61
N MET A 466 -25.48 1.38 -14.38
CA MET A 466 -24.33 1.84 -13.61
C MET A 466 -24.36 1.30 -12.19
N TYR A 467 -25.52 1.38 -11.54
CA TYR A 467 -25.71 0.85 -10.20
C TYR A 467 -25.47 -0.67 -10.15
N GLU A 468 -26.04 -1.43 -11.09
CA GLU A 468 -25.89 -2.88 -11.17
C GLU A 468 -24.43 -3.29 -11.41
N VAL A 469 -23.76 -2.66 -12.39
CA VAL A 469 -22.37 -2.96 -12.72
C VAL A 469 -21.45 -2.68 -11.53
N TRP A 470 -21.68 -1.59 -10.79
CA TRP A 470 -20.96 -1.31 -9.55
C TRP A 470 -21.26 -2.34 -8.46
N LEU A 471 -22.53 -2.61 -8.16
CA LEU A 471 -22.92 -3.53 -7.09
C LEU A 471 -22.51 -4.98 -7.36
N THR A 472 -22.39 -5.38 -8.62
CA THR A 472 -21.94 -6.73 -9.00
C THR A 472 -20.42 -6.87 -9.05
N ASP A 473 -19.67 -5.77 -9.15
CA ASP A 473 -18.20 -5.80 -9.07
C ASP A 473 -17.73 -5.90 -7.61
N SER A 474 -17.11 -7.03 -7.25
CA SER A 474 -16.73 -7.31 -5.87
C SER A 474 -15.65 -6.39 -5.33
N ILE A 475 -14.76 -5.88 -6.19
CA ILE A 475 -13.67 -5.01 -5.76
C ILE A 475 -14.20 -3.58 -5.66
N ALA A 476 -14.87 -3.08 -6.69
CA ALA A 476 -15.39 -1.71 -6.66
C ALA A 476 -16.33 -1.51 -5.47
N ARG A 477 -17.37 -2.35 -5.28
CA ARG A 477 -18.36 -2.15 -4.22
C ARG A 477 -17.81 -2.20 -2.80
N THR A 478 -16.78 -3.02 -2.53
CA THR A 478 -16.21 -3.11 -1.18
C THR A 478 -15.31 -1.93 -0.86
N HIS A 479 -14.83 -1.23 -1.89
CA HIS A 479 -13.89 -0.11 -1.76
C HIS A 479 -14.48 1.25 -2.15
N SER A 480 -15.70 1.30 -2.66
CA SER A 480 -16.38 2.54 -3.02
C SER A 480 -17.87 2.54 -2.64
N ASP A 481 -18.33 3.70 -2.19
CA ASP A 481 -19.70 4.16 -2.28
C ASP A 481 -19.71 5.26 -3.35
N LEU A 482 -20.77 5.35 -4.13
CA LEU A 482 -20.86 6.29 -5.25
C LEU A 482 -21.87 7.39 -4.98
N LEU A 483 -21.62 8.56 -5.53
CA LEU A 483 -22.57 9.64 -5.72
C LEU A 483 -22.86 9.73 -7.20
N CYS A 484 -24.13 9.83 -7.56
CA CYS A 484 -24.53 10.05 -8.93
C CYS A 484 -25.44 11.29 -9.03
N ILE A 485 -25.16 12.13 -10.02
CA ILE A 485 -25.81 13.42 -10.28
C ILE A 485 -26.24 13.41 -11.75
N ALA A 486 -27.49 13.79 -12.02
CA ALA A 486 -28.04 13.84 -13.38
C ALA A 486 -29.02 15.01 -13.52
N PRO A 487 -29.20 15.55 -14.74
CA PRO A 487 -30.15 16.62 -14.98
C PRO A 487 -31.58 16.26 -14.58
N GLY A 488 -32.27 17.17 -13.90
CA GLY A 488 -33.67 17.03 -13.51
C GLY A 488 -33.95 15.93 -12.48
N ARG A 489 -32.90 15.37 -11.87
CA ARG A 489 -33.01 14.35 -10.82
C ARG A 489 -32.25 14.79 -9.57
N PRO A 490 -32.75 14.47 -8.36
CA PRO A 490 -31.98 14.72 -7.16
C PRO A 490 -30.72 13.85 -7.15
N ALA A 491 -29.60 14.42 -6.68
CA ALA A 491 -28.38 13.68 -6.44
C ALA A 491 -28.64 12.47 -5.52
N GLU A 492 -28.06 11.31 -5.86
CA GLU A 492 -28.29 10.04 -5.17
C GLU A 492 -26.98 9.40 -4.73
N MET A 493 -26.93 8.89 -3.50
CA MET A 493 -25.84 8.06 -3.03
C MET A 493 -26.16 6.59 -3.20
N TRP A 494 -25.19 5.84 -3.68
CA TRP A 494 -25.19 4.40 -3.80
C TRP A 494 -24.23 3.83 -2.76
N LEU A 495 -24.78 3.23 -1.71
CA LEU A 495 -23.97 2.75 -0.58
C LEU A 495 -23.94 1.22 -0.58
N TYR A 496 -22.74 0.65 -0.50
CA TYR A 496 -22.62 -0.80 -0.35
C TYR A 496 -23.10 -1.20 1.04
N ALA A 497 -24.03 -2.15 1.11
CA ALA A 497 -24.79 -2.44 2.32
C ALA A 497 -24.70 -3.90 2.78
N PRO A 498 -23.50 -4.49 2.94
CA PRO A 498 -23.36 -5.84 3.48
C PRO A 498 -23.91 -5.88 4.91
N PHE A 499 -25.05 -6.53 5.13
CA PHE A 499 -25.74 -6.51 6.41
C PHE A 499 -24.88 -6.94 7.60
N GLN A 500 -23.88 -7.82 7.39
CA GLN A 500 -23.01 -8.29 8.48
C GLN A 500 -22.00 -7.24 8.98
N SER A 501 -21.72 -6.18 8.21
CA SER A 501 -20.72 -5.16 8.59
C SER A 501 -21.21 -3.73 8.42
N ARG A 502 -21.97 -3.44 7.36
CA ARG A 502 -22.54 -2.13 7.02
C ARG A 502 -24.03 -2.23 6.69
N PRO A 503 -24.91 -2.61 7.62
CA PRO A 503 -26.34 -2.69 7.34
C PRO A 503 -26.88 -1.34 6.86
N LEU A 504 -27.57 -1.37 5.71
CA LEU A 504 -28.11 -0.17 5.05
C LEU A 504 -27.05 0.91 4.78
N GLY A 505 -25.81 0.50 4.46
CA GLY A 505 -24.71 1.40 4.11
C GLY A 505 -23.98 2.04 5.30
N LYS A 506 -24.48 1.87 6.53
CA LYS A 506 -23.88 2.44 7.74
C LYS A 506 -23.07 1.40 8.50
N PRO A 507 -21.83 1.72 8.94
CA PRO A 507 -21.03 0.79 9.73
C PRO A 507 -21.74 0.47 11.04
N LEU A 508 -21.62 -0.79 11.49
CA LEU A 508 -22.05 -1.17 12.83
C LEU A 508 -21.23 -0.41 13.87
N PRO A 509 -21.84 0.00 15.00
CA PRO A 509 -21.09 0.60 16.10
C PRO A 509 -20.11 -0.41 16.69
N ASP A 510 -19.06 0.07 17.35
CA ASP A 510 -18.13 -0.81 18.04
C ASP A 510 -18.88 -1.63 19.10
N LEU A 511 -18.81 -2.95 18.95
CA LEU A 511 -19.47 -3.91 19.82
C LEU A 511 -18.97 -3.82 21.27
N LEU A 512 -17.74 -3.35 21.48
CA LEU A 512 -17.19 -3.16 22.83
C LEU A 512 -17.77 -1.92 23.50
N GLN A 513 -18.12 -0.88 22.74
CA GLN A 513 -18.71 0.35 23.26
C GLN A 513 -20.21 0.18 23.57
N VAL A 514 -20.92 -0.63 22.79
CA VAL A 514 -22.38 -0.78 22.92
C VAL A 514 -22.81 -1.89 23.88
N CYS A 515 -22.00 -2.94 24.02
CA CYS A 515 -22.37 -4.12 24.80
C CYS A 515 -21.38 -4.35 25.94
N ASN A 516 -21.84 -4.24 27.18
CA ASN A 516 -20.98 -4.41 28.37
C ASN A 516 -20.99 -5.83 28.94
N CYS A 517 -21.44 -6.83 28.17
CA CYS A 517 -21.53 -8.18 28.72
C CYS A 517 -20.15 -8.70 29.15
N PRO A 518 -20.02 -9.23 30.38
CA PRO A 518 -18.75 -9.71 30.89
C PRO A 518 -18.23 -10.86 30.02
N LYS A 519 -16.91 -11.09 30.09
CA LYS A 519 -16.37 -12.28 29.45
C LYS A 519 -16.99 -13.50 30.16
N LEU A 520 -17.95 -14.23 29.53
CA LEU A 520 -18.40 -15.59 29.92
C LEU A 520 -17.26 -16.35 30.60
N VAL A 521 -17.29 -16.36 31.93
CA VAL A 521 -16.42 -17.15 32.79
C VAL A 521 -17.24 -18.42 33.03
N GLY A 522 -17.03 -19.46 32.23
CA GLY A 522 -17.79 -20.71 32.38
C GLY A 522 -18.18 -21.46 31.10
N GLY A 523 -17.59 -21.13 29.93
CA GLY A 523 -17.69 -22.04 28.79
C GLY A 523 -16.91 -23.31 29.10
N SER A 524 -17.57 -24.48 29.08
CA SER A 524 -16.91 -25.76 29.36
C SER A 524 -15.70 -25.94 28.43
N ALA A 525 -14.63 -26.51 28.98
CA ALA A 525 -13.31 -26.61 28.36
C ALA A 525 -13.23 -27.57 27.14
N ASP A 526 -14.37 -27.99 26.58
CA ASP A 526 -14.44 -29.08 25.61
C ASP A 526 -14.35 -28.65 24.14
N THR A 527 -14.16 -27.36 23.84
CA THR A 527 -13.74 -26.96 22.49
C THR A 527 -12.22 -27.15 22.35
N PRO A 528 -11.74 -28.07 21.48
CA PRO A 528 -10.34 -28.51 21.42
C PRO A 528 -9.33 -27.43 21.01
N THR A 529 -9.79 -26.22 20.71
CA THR A 529 -8.94 -25.07 20.35
C THR A 529 -8.71 -24.09 21.50
N GLY A 530 -9.36 -24.26 22.67
CA GLY A 530 -9.12 -23.46 23.89
C GLY A 530 -9.41 -21.95 23.79
N LEU A 531 -9.73 -21.42 22.60
CA LEU A 531 -9.98 -20.01 22.36
C LEU A 531 -11.47 -19.73 22.45
N ALA A 532 -11.87 -18.99 23.48
CA ALA A 532 -13.23 -18.50 23.60
C ALA A 532 -13.62 -17.71 22.34
N PRO A 533 -14.79 -17.98 21.72
CA PRO A 533 -15.18 -17.32 20.48
C PRO A 533 -15.19 -15.80 20.66
N ARG A 534 -14.55 -15.08 19.73
CA ARG A 534 -14.46 -13.63 19.76
C ARG A 534 -15.87 -13.03 19.74
N LYS A 535 -16.06 -11.99 20.55
CA LYS A 535 -17.31 -11.22 20.58
C LYS A 535 -17.50 -10.56 19.21
N GLN A 536 -18.62 -10.85 18.55
CA GLN A 536 -18.92 -10.39 17.19
C GLN A 536 -20.40 -10.03 17.07
N TRP A 537 -20.73 -9.15 16.12
CA TRP A 537 -22.10 -8.88 15.73
C TRP A 537 -22.66 -10.05 14.91
N LYS A 538 -23.89 -10.46 15.20
CA LYS A 538 -24.73 -11.30 14.33
C LYS A 538 -25.88 -10.45 13.84
N VAL A 539 -25.94 -10.16 12.56
CA VAL A 539 -26.99 -9.31 11.99
C VAL A 539 -28.04 -10.16 11.27
N THR A 540 -29.31 -9.91 11.57
CA THR A 540 -30.48 -10.46 10.88
C THR A 540 -31.32 -9.32 10.32
N HIS A 541 -31.88 -9.49 9.13
CA HIS A 541 -32.72 -8.50 8.47
C HIS A 541 -33.92 -9.15 7.78
N GLN A 542 -34.96 -8.36 7.53
CA GLN A 542 -36.11 -8.75 6.70
C GLN A 542 -36.13 -8.07 5.33
N GLY A 543 -35.05 -7.34 4.99
CA GLY A 543 -34.96 -6.57 3.75
C GLY A 543 -35.02 -7.42 2.49
N LYS A 544 -35.89 -7.06 1.55
CA LYS A 544 -35.97 -7.60 0.19
C LYS A 544 -35.54 -6.55 -0.84
N GLY A 545 -35.05 -6.98 -2.00
CA GLY A 545 -34.74 -6.06 -3.10
C GLY A 545 -35.99 -5.27 -3.53
N GLY A 546 -35.83 -3.98 -3.78
CA GLY A 546 -36.89 -3.01 -4.07
C GLY A 546 -37.61 -2.46 -2.84
N GLN A 547 -37.36 -2.99 -1.63
CA GLN A 547 -38.07 -2.55 -0.43
C GLN A 547 -37.58 -1.17 0.04
N PRO A 548 -38.51 -0.25 0.42
CA PRO A 548 -38.14 1.02 1.06
C PRO A 548 -37.32 0.78 2.33
N ILE A 549 -36.22 1.50 2.49
CA ILE A 549 -35.29 1.25 3.61
C ILE A 549 -35.92 1.48 4.99
N ARG A 550 -36.87 2.42 5.10
CA ARG A 550 -37.65 2.68 6.32
C ARG A 550 -38.50 1.50 6.80
N GLU A 551 -38.85 0.59 5.90
CA GLU A 551 -39.65 -0.60 6.21
C GLU A 551 -38.77 -1.81 6.57
N ILE A 552 -37.45 -1.68 6.42
CA ILE A 552 -36.52 -2.77 6.70
C ILE A 552 -36.22 -2.80 8.19
N SER A 553 -36.60 -3.90 8.83
CA SER A 553 -36.19 -4.21 10.20
C SER A 553 -34.82 -4.88 10.20
N VAL A 554 -33.83 -4.22 10.80
CA VAL A 554 -32.48 -4.76 11.00
C VAL A 554 -32.19 -4.92 12.49
N LYS A 555 -31.70 -6.10 12.85
CA LYS A 555 -31.38 -6.47 14.24
C LYS A 555 -29.93 -6.92 14.33
N ALA A 556 -29.13 -6.22 15.12
CA ALA A 556 -27.79 -6.62 15.47
C ALA A 556 -27.82 -7.32 16.83
N THR A 557 -27.23 -8.52 16.92
CA THR A 557 -27.24 -9.34 18.15
C THR A 557 -25.81 -9.64 18.57
N CYS A 558 -25.46 -9.45 19.84
CA CYS A 558 -24.14 -9.84 20.34
C CYS A 558 -24.03 -11.36 20.32
N SER A 559 -22.98 -11.89 19.67
CA SER A 559 -22.75 -13.35 19.59
C SER A 559 -22.64 -14.02 20.95
N ARG A 560 -22.23 -13.26 21.99
CA ARG A 560 -21.96 -13.72 23.36
C ARG A 560 -23.20 -13.72 24.25
N CYS A 561 -23.69 -12.55 24.65
CA CYS A 561 -24.82 -12.43 25.58
C CYS A 561 -26.19 -12.52 24.93
N LYS A 562 -26.26 -12.58 23.59
CA LYS A 562 -27.51 -12.60 22.81
C LYS A 562 -28.41 -11.38 22.97
N GLN A 563 -27.97 -10.36 23.72
CA GLN A 563 -28.61 -9.04 23.70
C GLN A 563 -28.64 -8.52 22.26
N PHE A 564 -29.72 -7.84 21.90
CA PHE A 564 -29.91 -7.33 20.57
C PHE A 564 -30.32 -5.86 20.56
N TRP A 565 -30.02 -5.21 19.43
CA TRP A 565 -30.32 -3.82 19.17
C TRP A 565 -31.01 -3.74 17.81
N LYS A 566 -32.15 -3.06 17.77
CA LYS A 566 -32.82 -2.71 16.52
C LYS A 566 -32.10 -1.49 15.96
N LEU A 567 -31.59 -1.60 14.74
CA LEU A 567 -30.93 -0.47 14.09
C LEU A 567 -31.99 0.48 13.53
N PRO A 568 -31.82 1.80 13.70
CA PRO A 568 -32.81 2.77 13.25
C PRO A 568 -32.88 2.82 11.73
N SER A 569 -34.07 2.61 11.17
CA SER A 569 -34.36 2.76 9.74
C SER A 569 -35.52 3.72 9.44
N ALA A 570 -36.38 4.01 10.43
CA ALA A 570 -37.64 4.74 10.23
C ALA A 570 -37.49 6.14 9.59
N GLY A 571 -36.36 6.84 9.84
CA GLY A 571 -36.07 8.15 9.25
C GLY A 571 -35.22 8.10 7.98
N MET A 572 -34.92 6.92 7.44
CA MET A 572 -34.09 6.78 6.25
C MET A 572 -34.97 6.79 4.99
N VAL A 573 -34.55 7.52 3.95
CA VAL A 573 -35.22 7.58 2.65
C VAL A 573 -34.38 6.83 1.62
N GLY A 574 -35.03 6.01 0.78
CA GLY A 574 -34.35 5.24 -0.25
C GLY A 574 -34.90 3.82 -0.42
N ASP A 575 -34.26 3.05 -1.29
CA ASP A 575 -34.62 1.66 -1.57
C ASP A 575 -33.42 0.71 -1.46
N LEU A 576 -33.67 -0.49 -0.95
CA LEU A 576 -32.67 -1.56 -0.92
C LEU A 576 -32.65 -2.27 -2.26
N LYS A 577 -31.47 -2.46 -2.86
CA LYS A 577 -31.28 -3.35 -4.00
C LYS A 577 -30.59 -4.63 -3.57
N ASN A 578 -30.96 -5.73 -4.23
CA ASN A 578 -30.32 -7.03 -4.07
C ASN A 578 -30.00 -7.59 -5.45
N MET A 579 -28.72 -7.75 -5.75
CA MET A 579 -28.22 -8.33 -7.01
C MET A 579 -27.32 -9.52 -6.67
N GLY A 580 -27.79 -10.74 -6.95
CA GLY A 580 -27.01 -11.95 -6.70
C GLY A 580 -26.59 -12.14 -5.22
N GLY A 581 -27.45 -11.73 -4.27
CA GLY A 581 -27.16 -11.79 -2.84
C GLY A 581 -26.28 -10.64 -2.32
N GLN A 582 -25.89 -9.70 -3.19
CA GLN A 582 -25.18 -8.49 -2.82
C GLN A 582 -26.19 -7.37 -2.59
N TYR A 583 -26.04 -6.68 -1.47
CA TYR A 583 -26.96 -5.63 -1.05
C TYR A 583 -26.31 -4.26 -1.20
N GLY A 584 -27.05 -3.33 -1.77
CA GLY A 584 -26.72 -1.91 -1.77
C GLY A 584 -27.98 -1.10 -1.51
N VAL A 585 -27.82 0.15 -1.09
CA VAL A 585 -28.93 1.08 -0.91
C VAL A 585 -28.76 2.29 -1.82
N ARG A 586 -29.87 2.76 -2.39
CA ARG A 586 -29.96 4.04 -3.07
C ARG A 586 -30.66 5.02 -2.16
N VAL A 587 -30.02 6.14 -1.84
CA VAL A 587 -30.57 7.16 -0.95
C VAL A 587 -30.40 8.54 -1.58
N PRO A 588 -31.38 9.44 -1.47
CA PRO A 588 -31.17 10.81 -1.91
C PRO A 588 -30.05 11.44 -1.08
N TYR A 589 -29.16 12.18 -1.75
CA TYR A 589 -28.06 12.87 -1.08
C TYR A 589 -28.60 13.99 -0.17
N PHE A 590 -29.57 14.74 -0.67
CA PHE A 590 -30.29 15.74 0.09
C PHE A 590 -31.58 15.12 0.65
N VAL A 591 -31.69 15.05 1.97
CA VAL A 591 -32.97 14.74 2.62
C VAL A 591 -33.83 15.99 2.51
N SER A 592 -35.00 15.89 1.89
CA SER A 592 -36.00 16.96 1.93
C SER A 592 -36.36 17.21 3.40
N GLU A 593 -36.08 18.41 3.91
CA GLU A 593 -36.53 18.83 5.25
C GLU A 593 -38.04 18.79 5.39
#